data_AF-A0A2P6NQN4-F1
#
_entry.id   AF-A0A2P6NQN4-F1
#
_cell.length_a   1.000
_cell.length_b   1.000
_cell.length_c   1.000
_cell.angle_alpha   90.00
_cell.angle_beta   90.00
_cell.angle_gamma   90.00
#
_symmetry.space_group_name_H-M   'P 1'
#
loop_
_entity.id
_entity.type
_entity.pdbx_description
1 polymer ?
#
loop_
_entity_poly.entity_id
_entity_poly.type
_entity_poly.pdbx_seq_one_letter_code
_entity_poly.pdbx_strand_id
1 'polypeptide(L)'
;MSGTTSTAVNYARQFERALNFPTSVLSETFFHVNILYQPNMRAVTLIVLLCVVASALALKNDWQFCSVSSECANNCCSKQYSGDGKLKCTPGGSQCVRSGSSSGSSTSGSSTSGSGTGSGGSSSLPSTVKAFRSPMSGIGSWFRASNSGDSTNGNSWCGYRYYNSDPVFAPDLNQMTDNTVATWGSNPTLWKKYTGIYCGLEANVTNPRNGRSMIMYIGDGFDPKWVRSPGSIDIMTDAFNYLWGSNTGNKNDVIQGVKWSLTGRKSAKYTAH
;
A
#
# COMPACT_ATOMS: atom_id res chain seq x y z
N MET A 1 -45.05 -11.58 39.26
CA MET A 1 -44.57 -11.13 37.94
C MET A 1 -43.10 -10.76 38.07
N SER A 2 -42.20 -11.56 37.49
CA SER A 2 -40.85 -11.15 37.03
C SER A 2 -40.07 -12.38 36.60
N GLY A 3 -39.83 -12.52 35.29
CA GLY A 3 -39.06 -13.63 34.75
C GLY A 3 -39.12 -13.72 33.22
N THR A 4 -38.58 -12.73 32.49
CA THR A 4 -38.42 -12.80 31.03
C THR A 4 -37.26 -11.95 30.46
N THR A 5 -36.19 -11.69 31.21
CA THR A 5 -35.03 -10.88 30.73
C THR A 5 -33.79 -11.68 30.34
N SER A 6 -33.83 -13.01 30.25
CA SER A 6 -32.60 -13.83 30.06
C SER A 6 -32.33 -14.32 28.64
N THR A 7 -33.28 -14.26 27.70
CA THR A 7 -33.12 -14.95 26.40
C THR A 7 -32.57 -14.05 25.29
N ALA A 8 -32.89 -12.75 25.29
CA ALA A 8 -32.46 -11.81 24.24
C ALA A 8 -30.95 -11.49 24.29
N VAL A 9 -30.35 -11.46 25.49
CA VAL A 9 -28.92 -11.18 25.67
C VAL A 9 -28.04 -12.33 25.16
N ASN A 10 -28.55 -13.56 25.16
CA ASN A 10 -27.80 -14.73 24.70
C ASN A 10 -27.77 -14.88 23.17
N TYR A 11 -28.78 -14.39 22.45
CA TYR A 11 -28.78 -14.41 20.97
C TYR A 11 -27.85 -13.36 20.36
N ALA A 12 -27.74 -12.17 20.97
CA ALA A 12 -26.83 -11.11 20.50
C ALA A 12 -25.35 -11.56 20.54
N ARG A 13 -24.94 -12.29 21.60
CA ARG A 13 -23.57 -12.83 21.70
C ARG A 13 -23.27 -13.98 20.74
N GLN A 14 -24.28 -14.72 20.27
CA GLN A 14 -24.06 -15.77 19.26
C GLN A 14 -23.93 -15.20 17.84
N PHE A 15 -24.56 -14.06 17.54
CA PHE A 15 -24.45 -13.42 16.22
C PHE A 15 -23.10 -12.68 16.03
N GLU A 16 -22.53 -12.11 17.09
CA GLU A 16 -21.21 -11.45 17.07
C GLU A 16 -20.05 -12.42 16.76
N ARG A 17 -20.18 -13.72 17.07
CA ARG A 17 -19.13 -14.72 16.79
C ARG A 17 -19.10 -15.22 15.34
N ALA A 18 -20.10 -14.93 14.52
CA ALA A 18 -20.22 -15.48 13.17
C ALA A 18 -19.65 -14.57 12.06
N LEU A 19 -19.41 -13.28 12.31
CA LEU A 19 -19.20 -12.31 11.22
C LEU A 19 -17.88 -11.53 11.24
N ASN A 20 -17.00 -11.71 12.23
CA ASN A 20 -15.61 -11.21 12.23
C ASN A 20 -15.43 -9.75 11.70
N PHE A 21 -16.33 -8.83 12.10
CA PHE A 21 -16.25 -7.42 11.74
C PHE A 21 -15.36 -6.65 12.72
N PRO A 22 -14.47 -5.76 12.24
CA PRO A 22 -13.73 -4.85 13.11
C PRO A 22 -14.67 -3.81 13.74
N THR A 23 -14.52 -3.59 15.04
CA THR A 23 -15.36 -2.76 15.94
C THR A 23 -15.29 -1.25 15.69
N SER A 24 -14.73 -0.77 14.57
CA SER A 24 -14.48 0.67 14.34
C SER A 24 -15.43 1.36 13.35
N VAL A 25 -16.56 0.75 12.97
CA VAL A 25 -17.54 1.36 12.03
C VAL A 25 -19.00 1.29 12.52
N LEU A 26 -19.24 1.29 13.84
CA LEU A 26 -20.61 1.28 14.38
C LEU A 26 -20.88 2.40 15.38
N SER A 27 -20.21 3.56 15.25
CA SER A 27 -20.41 4.67 16.20
C SER A 27 -21.37 5.77 15.74
N GLU A 28 -21.81 5.86 14.47
CA GLU A 28 -22.60 7.05 14.05
C GLU A 28 -23.84 6.78 13.17
N THR A 29 -24.30 5.55 13.04
CA THR A 29 -25.57 5.26 12.34
C THR A 29 -26.52 4.40 13.17
N PHE A 30 -26.69 4.75 14.44
CA PHE A 30 -27.91 4.43 15.19
C PHE A 30 -28.85 5.64 15.14
N PHE A 31 -29.44 5.87 13.96
CA PHE A 31 -30.65 6.67 13.90
C PHE A 31 -31.75 5.94 14.69
N HIS A 32 -32.41 6.68 15.57
CA HIS A 32 -33.58 6.25 16.34
C HIS A 32 -34.62 5.55 15.47
N VAL A 33 -34.62 4.22 15.44
CA VAL A 33 -35.81 3.45 15.08
C VAL A 33 -36.57 3.20 16.38
N ASN A 34 -37.51 4.09 16.68
CA ASN A 34 -38.54 3.83 17.68
C ASN A 34 -39.41 2.69 17.14
N ILE A 35 -39.10 1.45 17.53
CA ILE A 35 -39.94 0.28 17.23
C ILE A 35 -41.15 0.37 18.15
N LEU A 36 -42.18 1.09 17.70
CA LEU A 36 -43.53 0.89 18.20
C LEU A 36 -43.92 -0.55 17.89
N TYR A 37 -44.27 -1.26 18.95
CA TYR A 37 -44.68 -2.66 18.98
C TYR A 37 -45.77 -2.95 17.92
N GLN A 38 -45.40 -3.66 16.85
CA GLN A 38 -46.34 -4.13 15.82
C GLN A 38 -46.32 -5.67 15.81
N PRO A 39 -47.47 -6.36 15.93
CA PRO A 39 -47.56 -7.79 16.26
C PRO A 39 -47.23 -8.74 15.10
N ASN A 40 -46.69 -8.23 13.98
CA ASN A 40 -46.48 -9.02 12.78
C ASN A 40 -44.98 -9.22 12.50
N MET A 41 -44.45 -10.36 12.96
CA MET A 41 -43.06 -10.79 12.74
C MET A 41 -42.64 -10.83 11.25
N ARG A 42 -43.60 -10.89 10.32
CA ARG A 42 -43.33 -10.83 8.87
C ARG A 42 -42.89 -9.45 8.38
N ALA A 43 -43.35 -8.37 9.00
CA ALA A 43 -43.01 -7.01 8.60
C ALA A 43 -41.58 -6.63 9.02
N VAL A 44 -41.14 -7.08 10.20
CA VAL A 44 -39.78 -6.83 10.71
C VAL A 44 -38.73 -7.53 9.85
N THR A 45 -38.99 -8.79 9.44
CA THR A 45 -38.09 -9.50 8.51
C THR A 45 -37.98 -8.78 7.17
N LEU A 46 -39.08 -8.23 6.65
CA LEU A 46 -39.06 -7.48 5.39
C LEU A 46 -38.26 -6.17 5.49
N ILE A 47 -38.37 -5.44 6.61
CA ILE A 47 -37.64 -4.19 6.86
C ILE A 47 -36.14 -4.44 7.05
N VAL A 48 -35.77 -5.50 7.79
CA VAL A 48 -34.36 -5.90 7.95
C VAL A 48 -33.78 -6.35 6.60
N LEU A 49 -34.53 -7.13 5.81
CA LEU A 49 -34.11 -7.53 4.47
C LEU A 49 -33.94 -6.31 3.54
N LEU A 50 -34.86 -5.35 3.58
CA LEU A 50 -34.75 -4.09 2.83
C LEU A 50 -33.52 -3.26 3.23
N CYS A 51 -33.19 -3.18 4.52
CA CYS A 51 -31.99 -2.46 4.99
C CYS A 51 -30.69 -3.17 4.58
N VAL A 52 -30.67 -4.51 4.63
CA VAL A 52 -29.52 -5.30 4.19
C VAL A 52 -29.31 -5.19 2.67
N VAL A 53 -30.38 -5.17 1.88
CA VAL A 53 -30.31 -4.98 0.42
C VAL A 53 -29.91 -3.55 0.05
N ALA A 54 -30.40 -2.52 0.76
CA ALA A 54 -30.03 -1.13 0.52
C ALA A 54 -28.54 -0.85 0.84
N SER A 55 -27.97 -1.53 1.83
CA SER A 55 -26.55 -1.40 2.20
C SER A 55 -25.60 -2.05 1.19
N ALA A 56 -26.10 -2.95 0.33
CA ALA A 56 -25.32 -3.64 -0.71
C ALA A 56 -25.16 -2.83 -2.00
N LEU A 57 -25.78 -1.65 -2.11
CA LEU A 57 -25.82 -0.82 -3.33
C LEU A 57 -25.22 0.59 -3.14
N ALA A 58 -24.40 0.81 -2.12
CA ALA A 58 -23.65 2.05 -2.00
C ALA A 58 -22.58 2.11 -3.11
N LEU A 59 -22.87 2.89 -4.17
CA LEU A 59 -21.91 3.16 -5.24
C LEU A 59 -20.68 3.89 -4.68
N LYS A 60 -19.51 3.47 -5.12
CA LYS A 60 -18.24 4.08 -4.74
C LYS A 60 -18.09 5.45 -5.41
N ASN A 61 -17.58 6.40 -4.63
CA ASN A 61 -17.23 7.75 -5.09
C ASN A 61 -15.95 7.73 -5.94
N ASP A 62 -15.63 8.87 -6.56
CA ASP A 62 -14.47 9.00 -7.43
C ASP A 62 -13.15 8.64 -6.74
N TRP A 63 -12.24 8.07 -7.53
CA TRP A 63 -10.90 7.61 -7.14
C TRP A 63 -10.86 6.48 -6.12
N GLN A 64 -12.01 5.94 -5.73
CA GLN A 64 -12.08 4.72 -4.93
C GLN A 64 -11.72 3.50 -5.78
N PHE A 65 -11.04 2.54 -5.18
CA PHE A 65 -10.69 1.30 -5.87
C PHE A 65 -11.94 0.52 -6.26
N CYS A 66 -11.94 0.00 -7.48
CA CYS A 66 -13.05 -0.75 -8.03
C CYS A 66 -12.56 -2.00 -8.76
N SER A 67 -13.45 -2.99 -8.89
CA SER A 67 -13.20 -4.20 -9.66
C SER A 67 -14.05 -4.28 -10.93
N VAL A 68 -15.25 -3.70 -10.90
CA VAL A 68 -16.19 -3.62 -12.02
C VAL A 68 -16.80 -2.23 -12.09
N SER A 69 -17.19 -1.80 -13.29
CA SER A 69 -17.72 -0.44 -13.51
C SER A 69 -19.03 -0.17 -12.77
N SER A 70 -19.84 -1.20 -12.49
CA SER A 70 -21.08 -1.08 -11.72
C SER A 70 -20.86 -0.80 -10.23
N GLU A 71 -19.62 -0.87 -9.72
CA GLU A 71 -19.30 -0.43 -8.35
C GLU A 71 -19.19 1.09 -8.22
N CYS A 72 -19.12 1.83 -9.33
CA CYS A 72 -18.77 3.24 -9.34
C CYS A 72 -19.97 4.13 -9.66
N ALA A 73 -20.09 5.27 -8.96
CA ALA A 73 -21.14 6.25 -9.21
C ALA A 73 -21.10 6.80 -10.66
N ASN A 74 -19.91 6.89 -11.23
CA ASN A 74 -19.67 7.31 -12.62
C ASN A 74 -19.77 6.16 -13.65
N ASN A 75 -20.17 4.95 -13.22
CA ASN A 75 -20.22 3.74 -14.05
C ASN A 75 -18.91 3.44 -14.80
N CYS A 76 -17.76 3.88 -14.29
CA CYS A 76 -16.48 3.69 -14.95
C CYS A 76 -15.38 3.31 -13.97
N CYS A 77 -15.08 2.01 -13.96
CA CYS A 77 -13.92 1.49 -13.27
C CYS A 77 -12.75 1.41 -14.25
N SER A 78 -11.76 2.30 -14.12
CA SER A 78 -10.67 2.44 -15.08
C SER A 78 -9.32 2.69 -14.41
N LYS A 79 -8.25 2.40 -15.16
CA LYS A 79 -6.88 2.81 -14.84
C LYS A 79 -6.52 4.13 -15.51
N GLN A 80 -7.35 4.58 -16.44
CA GLN A 80 -7.22 5.87 -17.08
C GLN A 80 -7.23 6.93 -15.98
N TYR A 81 -6.21 7.79 -15.96
CA TYR A 81 -6.00 8.86 -14.97
C TYR A 81 -5.73 8.41 -13.51
N SER A 82 -5.79 7.12 -13.18
CA SER A 82 -5.56 6.63 -11.81
C SER A 82 -4.17 6.92 -11.26
N GLY A 83 -3.19 7.29 -12.10
CA GLY A 83 -1.81 7.66 -11.73
C GLY A 83 -0.97 6.53 -11.13
N ASP A 84 -1.62 5.59 -10.48
CA ASP A 84 -1.07 4.40 -9.82
C ASP A 84 -1.31 3.11 -10.62
N GLY A 85 -1.92 3.20 -11.80
CA GLY A 85 -2.23 2.07 -12.69
C GLY A 85 -3.24 1.07 -12.11
N LYS A 86 -3.93 1.44 -11.04
CA LYS A 86 -4.97 0.63 -10.41
C LYS A 86 -6.35 1.04 -10.91
N LEU A 87 -7.26 0.07 -10.93
CA LEU A 87 -8.64 0.32 -11.28
C LEU A 87 -9.30 1.16 -10.18
N LYS A 88 -9.74 2.37 -10.54
CA LYS A 88 -10.50 3.26 -9.67
C LYS A 88 -11.73 3.77 -10.40
N CYS A 89 -12.70 4.25 -9.64
CA CYS A 89 -13.84 4.96 -10.18
C CYS A 89 -13.36 6.28 -10.78
N THR A 90 -13.17 6.32 -12.09
CA THR A 90 -12.50 7.44 -12.78
C THR A 90 -13.52 8.31 -13.51
N PRO A 91 -13.71 9.58 -13.09
CA PRO A 91 -14.56 10.54 -13.81
C PRO A 91 -14.08 10.75 -15.25
N GLY A 92 -15.00 10.68 -16.22
CA GLY A 92 -14.69 10.93 -17.62
C GLY A 92 -13.74 9.90 -18.27
N GLY A 93 -13.49 8.76 -17.63
CA GLY A 93 -12.76 7.65 -18.24
C GLY A 93 -13.56 7.04 -19.41
N SER A 94 -12.88 6.71 -20.49
CA SER A 94 -13.47 6.01 -21.65
C SER A 94 -13.05 4.54 -21.71
N GLN A 95 -12.02 4.14 -20.97
CA GLN A 95 -11.50 2.77 -20.86
C GLN A 95 -12.04 2.05 -19.62
N CYS A 96 -13.36 2.00 -19.48
CA CYS A 96 -14.02 1.37 -18.33
C CYS A 96 -14.06 -0.17 -18.49
N VAL A 97 -13.81 -0.92 -17.42
CA VAL A 97 -13.93 -2.38 -17.46
C VAL A 97 -15.41 -2.78 -17.59
N ARG A 98 -15.78 -3.49 -18.66
CA ARG A 98 -17.15 -4.01 -18.83
C ARG A 98 -17.32 -5.31 -18.04
N SER A 99 -18.39 -5.39 -17.25
CA SER A 99 -18.71 -6.57 -16.45
C SER A 99 -19.07 -7.74 -17.35
N GLY A 100 -18.11 -8.63 -17.61
CA GLY A 100 -18.33 -9.91 -18.31
C GLY A 100 -17.28 -10.23 -19.37
N SER A 101 -16.64 -11.39 -19.22
CA SER A 101 -15.93 -12.18 -20.23
C SER A 101 -14.41 -11.96 -20.38
N SER A 102 -13.66 -12.86 -19.73
CA SER A 102 -12.63 -13.64 -20.41
C SER A 102 -13.17 -14.32 -21.68
N SER A 103 -12.33 -14.36 -22.73
CA SER A 103 -12.42 -15.16 -23.98
C SER A 103 -13.08 -14.52 -25.22
N GLY A 104 -12.24 -14.10 -26.17
CA GLY A 104 -12.23 -14.69 -27.53
C GLY A 104 -12.90 -13.95 -28.71
N SER A 105 -12.06 -13.71 -29.74
CA SER A 105 -12.34 -13.73 -31.20
C SER A 105 -13.07 -12.51 -31.83
N SER A 106 -12.66 -11.91 -32.96
CA SER A 106 -12.29 -12.57 -34.23
C SER A 106 -11.48 -11.69 -35.22
N THR A 107 -10.46 -12.33 -35.83
CA THR A 107 -9.98 -12.35 -37.25
C THR A 107 -9.94 -11.08 -38.09
N SER A 108 -8.88 -10.76 -38.85
CA SER A 108 -8.07 -11.56 -39.81
C SER A 108 -6.72 -10.85 -40.02
N GLY A 109 -5.57 -11.40 -40.41
CA GLY A 109 -5.12 -12.69 -40.93
C GLY A 109 -3.78 -12.39 -41.63
N SER A 110 -2.71 -13.11 -41.31
CA SER A 110 -1.60 -13.43 -42.22
C SER A 110 -0.49 -14.13 -41.44
N SER A 111 -0.13 -15.30 -41.94
CA SER A 111 0.91 -16.23 -41.50
C SER A 111 2.30 -15.59 -41.36
N THR A 112 2.99 -15.80 -40.23
CA THR A 112 4.41 -16.20 -40.21
C THR A 112 4.75 -16.80 -38.84
N SER A 113 5.33 -18.00 -38.86
CA SER A 113 5.83 -18.73 -37.70
C SER A 113 6.93 -17.96 -36.96
N GLY A 114 6.83 -17.89 -35.63
CA GLY A 114 7.88 -17.35 -34.78
C GLY A 114 7.56 -17.57 -33.30
N SER A 115 8.16 -18.60 -32.72
CA SER A 115 8.08 -18.92 -31.29
C SER A 115 8.62 -17.74 -30.46
N GLY A 116 7.73 -17.00 -29.80
CA GLY A 116 8.06 -15.89 -28.92
C GLY A 116 7.49 -16.10 -27.52
N THR A 117 8.36 -16.42 -26.58
CA THR A 117 8.08 -16.48 -25.14
C THR A 117 7.66 -15.10 -24.63
N GLY A 118 6.39 -14.92 -24.30
CA GLY A 118 5.82 -13.66 -23.82
C GLY A 118 6.28 -13.33 -22.40
N SER A 119 7.28 -12.46 -22.28
CA SER A 119 7.65 -11.80 -21.02
C SER A 119 6.59 -10.77 -20.64
N GLY A 120 5.90 -10.99 -19.51
CA GLY A 120 5.12 -9.95 -18.84
C GLY A 120 6.04 -8.80 -18.46
N GLY A 121 5.69 -7.58 -18.90
CA GLY A 121 6.52 -6.39 -18.77
C GLY A 121 6.82 -6.03 -17.31
N SER A 122 7.92 -6.57 -16.79
CA SER A 122 8.74 -5.94 -15.77
C SER A 122 9.43 -4.76 -16.45
N SER A 123 9.13 -3.53 -16.04
CA SER A 123 9.97 -2.39 -16.40
C SER A 123 11.37 -2.70 -15.89
N SER A 124 12.26 -3.10 -16.80
CA SER A 124 13.61 -3.52 -16.47
C SER A 124 14.33 -2.37 -15.76
N LEU A 125 15.00 -2.69 -14.64
CA LEU A 125 15.80 -1.70 -13.94
C LEU A 125 16.85 -1.11 -14.88
N PRO A 126 17.08 0.21 -14.86
CA PRO A 126 18.15 0.82 -15.64
C PRO A 126 19.48 0.11 -15.40
N SER A 127 20.28 -0.07 -16.45
CA SER A 127 21.58 -0.76 -16.37
C SER A 127 22.57 -0.09 -15.41
N THR A 128 22.37 1.19 -15.11
CA THR A 128 23.12 1.96 -14.12
C THR A 128 22.86 1.49 -12.67
N VAL A 129 21.73 0.83 -12.42
CA VAL A 129 21.38 0.25 -11.12
C VAL A 129 22.04 -1.12 -11.01
N LYS A 130 23.13 -1.18 -10.25
CA LYS A 130 23.93 -2.39 -10.05
C LYS A 130 23.46 -3.22 -8.85
N ALA A 131 23.06 -2.56 -7.76
CA ALA A 131 22.55 -3.22 -6.56
C ALA A 131 21.04 -3.49 -6.63
N PHE A 132 20.55 -4.36 -5.74
CA PHE A 132 19.12 -4.60 -5.49
C PHE A 132 18.29 -5.03 -6.72
N ARG A 133 18.92 -5.72 -7.67
CA ARG A 133 18.24 -6.16 -8.91
C ARG A 133 17.27 -7.33 -8.70
N SER A 134 17.47 -8.09 -7.63
CA SER A 134 16.60 -9.20 -7.21
C SER A 134 15.72 -8.77 -6.04
N PRO A 135 14.59 -9.45 -5.81
CA PRO A 135 13.85 -9.30 -4.56
C PRO A 135 14.76 -9.48 -3.34
N MET A 136 14.65 -8.54 -2.40
CA MET A 136 15.45 -8.45 -1.20
C MET A 136 14.63 -8.86 0.02
N SER A 137 15.32 -9.36 1.05
CA SER A 137 14.74 -9.68 2.35
C SER A 137 15.72 -9.33 3.47
N GLY A 138 15.21 -8.76 4.57
CA GLY A 138 16.06 -8.38 5.70
C GLY A 138 15.29 -7.85 6.91
N ILE A 139 15.95 -7.04 7.72
CA ILE A 139 15.32 -6.34 8.84
C ILE A 139 14.82 -4.97 8.35
N GLY A 140 13.56 -4.66 8.61
CA GLY A 140 13.02 -3.31 8.47
C GLY A 140 13.07 -2.61 9.82
N SER A 141 14.04 -1.73 10.03
CA SER A 141 14.08 -0.81 11.17
C SER A 141 13.35 0.49 10.83
N TRP A 142 13.40 1.48 11.72
CA TRP A 142 12.78 2.77 11.45
C TRP A 142 13.56 3.97 11.99
N PHE A 143 13.38 5.10 11.31
CA PHE A 143 13.94 6.40 11.66
C PHE A 143 12.93 7.54 11.49
N ARG A 144 13.20 8.66 12.15
CA ARG A 144 12.48 9.92 12.02
C ARG A 144 13.27 10.87 11.16
N ALA A 145 12.61 11.73 10.40
CA ALA A 145 13.26 12.64 9.45
C ALA A 145 14.19 13.66 10.13
N SER A 146 13.87 14.10 11.35
CA SER A 146 14.68 15.06 12.10
C SER A 146 14.76 14.66 13.57
N ASN A 147 15.71 13.80 13.89
CA ASN A 147 15.95 13.33 15.24
C ASN A 147 17.42 12.94 15.45
N SER A 148 18.07 13.53 16.46
CA SER A 148 19.47 13.25 16.77
C SER A 148 19.72 11.80 17.17
N GLY A 149 18.76 11.14 17.83
CA GLY A 149 18.85 9.72 18.18
C GLY A 149 18.80 8.78 16.97
N ASP A 150 18.36 9.29 15.82
CA ASP A 150 18.30 8.56 14.56
C ASP A 150 19.39 9.04 13.57
N SER A 151 20.31 9.90 14.03
CA SER A 151 21.36 10.55 13.21
C SER A 151 20.83 11.33 12.00
N THR A 152 19.61 11.87 12.10
CA THR A 152 18.97 12.64 11.03
C THR A 152 18.83 14.12 11.39
N ASN A 153 18.74 14.98 10.37
CA ASN A 153 18.74 16.44 10.51
C ASN A 153 17.64 17.15 9.70
N GLY A 154 16.66 16.40 9.17
CA GLY A 154 15.60 16.92 8.31
C GLY A 154 15.99 17.03 6.84
N ASN A 155 17.24 16.73 6.46
CA ASN A 155 17.66 16.59 5.07
C ASN A 155 18.09 15.15 4.78
N SER A 156 17.63 14.64 3.66
CA SER A 156 17.91 13.28 3.24
C SER A 156 19.29 13.16 2.60
N TRP A 157 19.85 11.94 2.54
CA TRP A 157 21.05 11.67 1.73
C TRP A 157 20.84 12.03 0.26
N CYS A 158 19.59 12.06 -0.23
CA CYS A 158 19.25 12.51 -1.58
C CYS A 158 19.22 14.04 -1.74
N GLY A 159 19.55 14.83 -0.71
CA GLY A 159 19.75 16.27 -0.84
C GLY A 159 18.48 17.12 -0.73
N TYR A 160 17.33 16.51 -0.39
CA TYR A 160 16.08 17.25 -0.18
C TYR A 160 15.62 17.20 1.27
N ARG A 161 14.79 18.17 1.65
CA ARG A 161 14.10 18.17 2.93
C ARG A 161 12.98 17.14 2.92
N TYR A 162 12.98 16.26 3.91
CA TYR A 162 12.02 15.17 4.08
C TYR A 162 11.33 15.21 5.45
N TYR A 163 10.19 14.53 5.54
CA TYR A 163 9.31 14.54 6.70
C TYR A 163 8.94 13.11 7.10
N ASN A 164 8.51 12.91 8.35
CA ASN A 164 8.08 11.60 8.87
C ASN A 164 6.99 10.93 8.01
N SER A 165 6.18 11.73 7.32
CA SER A 165 5.09 11.27 6.46
C SER A 165 5.53 10.90 5.04
N ASP A 166 6.77 11.18 4.64
CA ASP A 166 7.23 10.80 3.30
C ASP A 166 7.43 9.27 3.23
N PRO A 167 6.96 8.60 2.16
CA PRO A 167 7.10 7.16 1.94
C PRO A 167 8.53 6.81 1.48
N VAL A 168 9.52 7.16 2.31
CA VAL A 168 10.95 6.98 2.04
C VAL A 168 11.51 5.85 2.88
N PHE A 169 12.44 5.09 2.30
CA PHE A 169 13.28 4.16 3.02
C PHE A 169 14.75 4.36 2.64
N ALA A 170 15.63 3.86 3.49
CA ALA A 170 17.07 3.91 3.38
C ALA A 170 17.60 2.47 3.25
N PRO A 171 18.07 2.05 2.07
CA PRO A 171 18.85 0.83 1.94
C PRO A 171 20.32 1.10 2.30
N ASP A 172 21.10 0.04 2.42
CA ASP A 172 22.52 0.07 2.76
C ASP A 172 23.35 0.97 1.82
N LEU A 173 24.00 1.98 2.41
CA LEU A 173 24.90 2.88 1.69
C LEU A 173 26.07 2.16 1.02
N ASN A 174 26.60 1.08 1.61
CA ASN A 174 27.72 0.34 0.99
C ASN A 174 27.30 -0.22 -0.38
N GLN A 175 26.13 -0.85 -0.44
CA GLN A 175 25.60 -1.40 -1.69
C GLN A 175 25.23 -0.30 -2.70
N MET A 176 24.70 0.84 -2.24
CA MET A 176 24.40 1.96 -3.14
C MET A 176 25.65 2.64 -3.69
N THR A 177 26.75 2.66 -2.95
CA THR A 177 27.91 3.51 -3.25
C THR A 177 29.18 2.73 -3.60
N ASP A 178 29.06 1.48 -4.04
CA ASP A 178 30.19 0.60 -4.34
C ASP A 178 31.22 0.56 -3.18
N ASN A 179 30.75 0.49 -1.94
CA ASN A 179 31.52 0.52 -0.67
C ASN A 179 32.28 1.83 -0.36
N THR A 180 32.00 2.93 -1.07
CA THR A 180 32.67 4.22 -0.81
C THR A 180 32.02 5.01 0.32
N VAL A 181 30.77 4.69 0.68
CA VAL A 181 29.95 5.39 1.68
C VAL A 181 29.90 6.91 1.40
N ALA A 182 29.86 7.28 0.12
CA ALA A 182 29.93 8.67 -0.30
C ALA A 182 28.71 9.47 0.19
N THR A 183 28.99 10.57 0.89
CA THR A 183 28.01 11.57 1.30
C THR A 183 28.38 12.92 0.70
N TRP A 184 27.48 13.90 0.77
CA TRP A 184 27.80 15.27 0.37
C TRP A 184 29.05 15.80 1.08
N GLY A 185 29.20 15.51 2.38
CA GLY A 185 30.34 15.99 3.17
C GLY A 185 31.64 15.24 2.92
N SER A 186 31.60 13.95 2.54
CA SER A 186 32.79 13.13 2.36
C SER A 186 33.31 13.13 0.93
N ASN A 187 32.43 13.02 -0.07
CA ASN A 187 32.80 13.00 -1.48
C ASN A 187 31.63 13.47 -2.35
N PRO A 188 31.46 14.79 -2.58
CA PRO A 188 30.35 15.36 -3.34
C PRO A 188 30.22 14.79 -4.76
N THR A 189 31.34 14.48 -5.41
CA THR A 189 31.37 13.95 -6.78
C THR A 189 30.77 12.54 -6.84
N LEU A 190 31.23 11.64 -5.96
CA LEU A 190 30.66 10.28 -5.88
C LEU A 190 29.24 10.30 -5.34
N TRP A 191 28.96 11.15 -4.36
CA TRP A 191 27.62 11.35 -3.85
C TRP A 191 26.65 11.71 -4.98
N LYS A 192 26.96 12.73 -5.79
CA LYS A 192 26.11 13.17 -6.91
C LYS A 192 25.89 12.05 -7.94
N LYS A 193 26.92 11.25 -8.20
CA LYS A 193 26.82 10.07 -9.06
C LYS A 193 25.83 9.05 -8.49
N TYR A 194 25.99 8.65 -7.23
CA TYR A 194 25.17 7.58 -6.63
C TYR A 194 23.74 8.03 -6.32
N THR A 195 23.54 9.27 -5.87
CA THR A 195 22.19 9.82 -5.69
C THR A 195 21.46 9.93 -7.03
N GLY A 196 22.17 10.31 -8.10
CA GLY A 196 21.63 10.29 -9.47
C GLY A 196 21.15 8.90 -9.94
N ILE A 197 21.77 7.82 -9.45
CA ILE A 197 21.37 6.45 -9.76
C ILE A 197 20.16 6.04 -8.91
N TYR A 198 20.28 6.11 -7.58
CA TYR A 198 19.36 5.44 -6.65
C TYR A 198 18.21 6.31 -6.12
N CYS A 199 18.42 7.61 -5.92
CA CYS A 199 17.41 8.47 -5.29
C CYS A 199 16.13 8.54 -6.12
N GLY A 200 15.00 8.25 -5.49
CA GLY A 200 13.68 8.25 -6.08
C GLY A 200 13.29 6.94 -6.75
N LEU A 201 14.18 5.93 -6.81
CA LEU A 201 13.80 4.61 -7.28
C LEU A 201 12.70 4.05 -6.39
N GLU A 202 11.65 3.56 -7.03
CA GLU A 202 10.47 3.05 -6.38
C GLU A 202 10.63 1.56 -6.04
N ALA A 203 10.17 1.18 -4.84
CA ALA A 203 10.12 -0.19 -4.37
C ALA A 203 8.72 -0.56 -3.89
N ASN A 204 8.34 -1.82 -4.10
CA ASN A 204 7.26 -2.44 -3.35
C ASN A 204 7.85 -3.01 -2.07
N VAL A 205 7.40 -2.57 -0.90
CA VAL A 205 7.89 -3.00 0.42
C VAL A 205 6.75 -3.70 1.17
N THR A 206 7.02 -4.86 1.75
CA THR A 206 6.00 -5.73 2.37
C THR A 206 6.48 -6.26 3.71
N ASN A 207 5.63 -6.11 4.73
CA ASN A 207 5.77 -6.84 5.99
C ASN A 207 5.15 -8.25 5.82
N PRO A 208 5.95 -9.33 5.82
CA PRO A 208 5.43 -10.67 5.60
C PRO A 208 4.54 -11.18 6.74
N ARG A 209 4.66 -10.59 7.94
CA ARG A 209 3.94 -11.06 9.14
C ARG A 209 2.45 -10.74 9.09
N ASN A 210 2.10 -9.59 8.52
CA ASN A 210 0.71 -9.11 8.46
C ASN A 210 0.23 -8.86 7.02
N GLY A 211 1.08 -9.08 6.02
CA GLY A 211 0.74 -8.90 4.61
C GLY A 211 0.60 -7.45 4.16
N ARG A 212 0.88 -6.46 5.01
CA ARG A 212 0.80 -5.05 4.62
C ARG A 212 1.93 -4.70 3.69
N SER A 213 1.58 -4.00 2.60
CA SER A 213 2.52 -3.52 1.60
C SER A 213 2.31 -2.04 1.30
N MET A 214 3.39 -1.35 0.94
CA MET A 214 3.38 0.05 0.54
C MET A 214 4.41 0.28 -0.56
N ILE A 215 4.08 1.20 -1.48
CA ILE A 215 5.06 1.76 -2.41
C ILE A 215 5.90 2.78 -1.66
N MET A 216 7.22 2.61 -1.74
CA MET A 216 8.19 3.49 -1.10
C MET A 216 9.29 3.89 -2.08
N TYR A 217 10.07 4.90 -1.72
CA TYR A 217 11.15 5.41 -2.56
C TYR A 217 12.47 5.39 -1.80
N ILE A 218 13.55 5.04 -2.48
CA ILE A 218 14.89 5.28 -1.94
C ILE A 218 15.04 6.80 -1.82
N GLY A 219 15.10 7.27 -0.58
CA GLY A 219 15.22 8.70 -0.31
C GLY A 219 16.34 9.04 0.65
N ASP A 220 16.91 8.06 1.33
CA ASP A 220 18.02 8.25 2.27
C ASP A 220 19.01 7.07 2.17
N GLY A 221 20.09 7.13 2.93
CA GLY A 221 21.11 6.09 2.99
C GLY A 221 21.29 5.52 4.40
N PHE A 222 21.23 4.18 4.53
CA PHE A 222 21.41 3.53 5.83
C PHE A 222 22.89 3.31 6.11
N ASP A 223 23.38 3.83 7.23
CA ASP A 223 24.75 3.63 7.68
C ASP A 223 25.07 2.12 7.78
N PRO A 224 26.10 1.62 7.04
CA PRO A 224 26.44 0.21 7.01
C PRO A 224 26.75 -0.40 8.38
N LYS A 225 27.14 0.42 9.37
CA LYS A 225 27.37 -0.03 10.76
C LYS A 225 26.14 -0.69 11.38
N TRP A 226 24.94 -0.31 10.97
CA TRP A 226 23.69 -0.80 11.53
C TRP A 226 22.97 -1.83 10.64
N VAL A 227 23.43 -1.99 9.39
CA VAL A 227 22.91 -2.96 8.43
C VAL A 227 23.28 -4.38 8.87
N ARG A 228 22.29 -5.25 9.06
CA ARG A 228 22.48 -6.64 9.52
C ARG A 228 22.45 -7.67 8.40
N SER A 229 21.86 -7.32 7.26
CA SER A 229 21.82 -8.14 6.06
C SER A 229 21.70 -7.26 4.82
N PRO A 230 22.06 -7.76 3.62
CA PRO A 230 22.01 -6.96 2.40
C PRO A 230 20.62 -6.39 2.07
N GLY A 231 19.55 -7.06 2.48
CA GLY A 231 18.17 -6.59 2.30
C GLY A 231 17.61 -5.77 3.47
N SER A 232 18.42 -5.46 4.49
CA SER A 232 17.98 -4.61 5.59
C SER A 232 17.77 -3.17 5.13
N ILE A 233 16.71 -2.55 5.63
CA ILE A 233 16.31 -1.18 5.29
C ILE A 233 15.90 -0.45 6.55
N ASP A 234 16.14 0.85 6.56
CA ASP A 234 15.60 1.76 7.56
C ASP A 234 14.40 2.50 6.97
N ILE A 235 13.26 2.49 7.65
CA ILE A 235 11.97 2.93 7.08
C ILE A 235 11.54 4.21 7.78
N MET A 236 11.11 5.22 7.02
CA MET A 236 10.56 6.44 7.61
C MET A 236 9.39 6.10 8.55
N THR A 237 9.36 6.69 9.74
CA THR A 237 8.52 6.25 10.86
C THR A 237 7.03 6.08 10.55
N ASP A 238 6.40 6.96 9.76
CA ASP A 238 4.97 6.82 9.47
C ASP A 238 4.71 5.64 8.51
N ALA A 239 5.60 5.43 7.54
CA ALA A 239 5.56 4.27 6.65
C ALA A 239 5.85 2.97 7.41
N PHE A 240 6.77 3.01 8.38
CA PHE A 240 7.02 1.89 9.28
C PHE A 240 5.78 1.55 10.09
N ASN A 241 5.15 2.52 10.75
CA ASN A 241 3.95 2.30 11.57
C ASN A 241 2.80 1.71 10.74
N TYR A 242 2.63 2.19 9.50
CA TYR A 242 1.70 1.60 8.54
C TYR A 242 2.02 0.12 8.27
N LEU A 243 3.25 -0.21 7.91
CA LEU A 243 3.68 -1.59 7.63
C LEU A 243 3.64 -2.47 8.89
N TRP A 244 3.93 -1.91 10.05
CA TRP A 244 4.02 -2.62 11.33
C TRP A 244 2.64 -3.06 11.83
N GLY A 245 1.64 -2.20 11.76
CA GLY A 245 0.32 -2.49 12.32
C GLY A 245 -0.20 -1.40 13.25
N SER A 246 0.71 -0.69 13.89
CA SER A 246 0.47 0.24 14.99
C SER A 246 1.62 1.23 15.12
N ASN A 247 1.48 2.23 15.97
CA ASN A 247 2.57 3.13 16.32
C ASN A 247 3.49 2.46 17.36
N THR A 248 4.80 2.71 17.26
CA THR A 248 5.77 2.35 18.28
C THR A 248 6.81 3.45 18.50
N GLY A 249 7.29 3.58 19.74
CA GLY A 249 8.45 4.38 20.10
C GLY A 249 9.68 3.54 20.47
N ASN A 250 9.58 2.21 20.44
CA ASN A 250 10.65 1.29 20.82
C ASN A 250 11.53 0.97 19.60
N LYS A 251 12.82 1.28 19.67
CA LYS A 251 13.77 1.01 18.58
C LYS A 251 14.06 -0.48 18.37
N ASN A 252 13.67 -1.33 19.31
CA ASN A 252 13.76 -2.78 19.16
C ASN A 252 12.58 -3.38 18.36
N ASP A 253 11.54 -2.59 18.11
CA ASP A 253 10.43 -3.01 17.27
C ASP A 253 10.85 -2.90 15.81
N VAL A 254 11.06 -4.06 15.18
CA VAL A 254 11.53 -4.17 13.81
C VAL A 254 10.69 -5.18 13.02
N ILE A 255 10.59 -4.98 11.71
CA ILE A 255 9.95 -5.94 10.80
C ILE A 255 10.98 -7.01 10.45
N GLN A 256 10.81 -8.21 11.00
CA GLN A 256 11.62 -9.37 10.66
C GLN A 256 11.24 -9.90 9.28
N GLY A 257 12.23 -10.04 8.39
CA GLY A 257 12.05 -10.55 7.03
C GLY A 257 11.27 -9.61 6.12
N VAL A 258 11.37 -8.29 6.30
CA VAL A 258 10.77 -7.32 5.38
C VAL A 258 11.19 -7.65 3.96
N LYS A 259 10.22 -7.76 3.05
CA LYS A 259 10.46 -8.10 1.64
C LYS A 259 10.32 -6.85 0.80
N TRP A 260 11.25 -6.62 -0.11
CA TRP A 260 11.13 -5.51 -1.04
C TRP A 260 11.80 -5.76 -2.39
N SER A 261 11.33 -5.05 -3.41
CA SER A 261 11.92 -5.12 -4.76
C SER A 261 11.72 -3.80 -5.48
N LEU A 262 12.75 -3.35 -6.20
CA LEU A 262 12.63 -2.18 -7.07
C LEU A 262 11.69 -2.49 -8.24
N THR A 263 10.86 -1.53 -8.61
CA THR A 263 9.84 -1.70 -9.67
C THR A 263 10.33 -1.29 -11.06
N GLY A 264 11.50 -0.62 -11.12
CA GLY A 264 12.00 0.04 -12.33
C GLY A 264 11.46 1.46 -12.53
N ARG A 265 10.51 1.91 -11.71
CA ARG A 265 9.99 3.29 -11.75
C ARG A 265 10.83 4.22 -10.88
N LYS A 266 10.75 5.52 -11.17
CA LYS A 266 11.45 6.58 -10.45
C LYS A 266 10.53 7.77 -10.22
N SER A 267 10.47 8.26 -8.99
CA SER A 267 9.68 9.45 -8.63
C SER A 267 10.51 10.72 -8.77
N ALA A 268 10.00 11.70 -9.50
CA ALA A 268 10.60 13.03 -9.64
C ALA A 268 10.65 13.81 -8.30
N LYS A 269 9.72 13.54 -7.37
CA LYS A 269 9.69 14.22 -6.06
C LYS A 269 10.89 13.84 -5.19
N TYR A 270 11.38 12.62 -5.31
CA TYR A 270 12.40 12.04 -4.42
C TYR A 270 13.75 11.83 -5.14
N THR A 271 13.97 12.49 -6.28
CA THR A 271 15.27 12.48 -6.95
C THR A 271 16.29 13.34 -6.21
N ALA A 272 17.56 13.17 -6.56
CA ALA A 272 18.65 13.97 -6.01
C ALA A 272 18.48 15.47 -6.32
N HIS A 273 18.85 16.33 -5.37
CA HIS A 273 18.94 17.80 -5.52
C HIS A 273 20.38 18.30 -5.45
#